data_AF-A0A7Y2TNW0-F1
#
_entry.id   AF-A0A7Y2TNW0-F1
#
_cell.length_a   1.000
_cell.length_b   1.000
_cell.length_c   1.000
_cell.angle_alpha   90.00
_cell.angle_beta   90.00
_cell.angle_gamma   90.00
#
_symmetry.space_group_name_H-M   'P 1'
#
loop_
_entity.id
_entity.type
_entity.pdbx_description
1 polymer ?
#
loop_
_entity_poly.entity_id
_entity_poly.type
_entity_poly.pdbx_seq_one_letter_code
_entity_poly.pdbx_strand_id
1 'polypeptide(L)' 'MSHAERTDTIAAVDLGSNSFHLLVARREHGELRVIDRIKEMVRLGGGLDAEGRLDPVVQE' A
#
# COMPACT_ATOMS: atom_id res chain seq x y z
N MET A 1 26.00 20.13 6.12
CA MET A 1 24.60 19.94 5.70
C MET A 1 24.37 18.45 5.49
N SER A 2 23.92 17.77 6.54
CA SER A 2 23.64 16.33 6.51
C SER A 2 22.51 16.08 5.51
N HIS A 3 22.79 15.37 4.43
CA HIS A 3 21.73 14.61 3.78
C HIS A 3 21.18 13.72 4.89
N ALA A 4 19.97 14.00 5.35
CA ALA A 4 19.26 13.10 6.24
C ALA A 4 19.47 11.70 5.66
N GLU A 5 20.08 10.81 6.47
CA GLU A 5 20.21 9.39 6.17
C GLU A 5 18.97 9.00 5.37
N ARG A 6 19.15 8.69 4.07
CA ARG A 6 18.05 8.14 3.27
C ARG A 6 17.67 6.90 4.04
N THR A 7 16.63 7.01 4.84
CA THR A 7 16.19 5.91 5.68
C THR A 7 16.01 4.76 4.73
N ASP A 8 16.71 3.64 4.97
CA ASP A 8 16.67 2.45 4.12
C ASP A 8 15.31 1.73 4.26
N THR A 9 14.27 2.51 4.54
CA THR A 9 12.89 2.13 4.73
C THR A 9 12.16 2.25 3.40
N ILE A 10 11.55 1.16 3.00
CA ILE A 10 10.83 0.97 1.75
C ILE A 10 9.39 0.60 2.14
N ALA A 11 8.43 1.15 1.40
CA ALA A 11 7.04 0.76 1.49
C ALA A 11 6.60 0.11 0.18
N ALA A 12 5.78 -0.93 0.27
CA ALA A 12 5.08 -1.55 -0.84
C ALA A 12 3.58 -1.45 -0.59
N VAL A 13 2.85 -0.98 -1.60
CA VAL A 13 1.39 -0.90 -1.60
C VAL A 13 0.85 -1.84 -2.67
N ASP A 14 -0.14 -2.63 -2.29
CA ASP A 14 -0.93 -3.47 -3.17
C ASP A 14 -2.41 -3.12 -2.97
N LEU A 15 -3.09 -2.81 -4.07
CA LEU A 15 -4.50 -2.45 -4.07
C LEU A 15 -5.25 -3.39 -5.00
N GLY A 16 -5.96 -4.35 -4.41
CA GLY A 16 -6.84 -5.26 -5.12
C GLY A 16 -8.32 -4.84 -5.01
N SER A 17 -9.17 -5.50 -5.79
CA SER A 17 -10.61 -5.24 -5.78
C SER A 17 -11.31 -5.57 -4.46
N ASN A 18 -10.66 -6.31 -3.55
CA ASN A 18 -11.23 -6.70 -2.27
C ASN A 18 -10.44 -6.17 -1.06
N SER A 19 -9.15 -5.94 -1.22
CA SER A 19 -8.25 -5.63 -0.11
C SER A 19 -7.13 -4.70 -0.52
N PHE A 20 -6.78 -3.81 0.39
CA PHE A 20 -5.58 -3.00 0.39
C PHE A 20 -4.54 -3.62 1.33
N HIS A 21 -3.29 -3.64 0.89
CA HIS A 21 -2.15 -4.05 1.70
C HIS A 21 -1.06 -2.97 1.64
N LEU A 22 -0.56 -2.58 2.80
CA LEU A 22 0.66 -1.80 2.94
C LEU A 22 1.67 -2.62 3.73
N LEU A 23 2.90 -2.69 3.22
CA LEU A 23 4.03 -3.31 3.90
C LEU A 23 5.16 -2.32 3.97
N VAL A 24 5.66 -2.05 5.17
CA VAL A 24 6.83 -1.20 5.38
C VAL A 24 7.97 -2.09 5.86
N ALA A 25 9.12 -2.01 5.19
CA ALA A 25 10.31 -2.76 5.52
C ALA A 25 11.52 -1.84 5.60
N ARG A 26 12.50 -2.20 6.42
CA ARG A 26 13.80 -1.52 6.50
C ARG A 26 14.89 -2.47 6.06
N ARG A 27 15.84 -1.96 5.28
CA ARG A 27 17.06 -2.69 4.96
C ARG A 27 18.04 -2.56 6.13
N GLU A 28 18.39 -3.70 6.71
CA GLU A 28 19.36 -3.82 7.81
C GLU A 28 20.34 -4.93 7.44
N HIS A 29 21.65 -4.64 7.47
CA HIS A 29 22.71 -5.62 7.15
C HIS A 29 22.54 -6.31 5.78
N GLY A 30 21.97 -5.61 4.79
CA GLY A 30 21.72 -6.16 3.45
C GLY A 30 20.40 -6.93 3.31
N GLU A 31 19.69 -7.19 4.40
CA GLU A 31 18.40 -7.89 4.42
C GLU A 31 17.24 -6.91 4.58
N LEU A 32 16.06 -7.26 4.05
CA LEU A 32 14.83 -6.49 4.29
C LEU A 32 14.07 -7.07 5.48
N ARG A 33 13.83 -6.24 6.49
CA ARG A 33 13.02 -6.59 7.67
C ARG A 33 11.72 -5.82 7.65
N VAL A 34 10.60 -6.53 7.68
CA VAL A 34 9.27 -5.90 7.79
C VAL A 34 9.13 -5.25 9.16
N ILE A 35 8.84 -3.96 9.19
CA ILE A 35 8.65 -3.19 10.42
C ILE A 35 7.18 -2.85 10.66
N ASP A 36 6.36 -2.80 9.61
CA ASP A 36 4.92 -2.61 9.75
C ASP A 36 4.14 -3.26 8.60
N ARG A 37 2.89 -3.63 8.87
CA ARG A 37 1.95 -4.12 7.87
C ARG A 37 0.53 -3.68 8.19
N ILE A 38 -0.18 -3.22 7.17
CA ILE A 38 -1.62 -2.92 7.25
C ILE A 38 -2.33 -3.75 6.18
N LYS A 39 -3.49 -4.28 6.55
CA LYS A 39 -4.42 -4.91 5.63
C LYS A 39 -5.82 -4.40 5.92
N GLU A 40 -6.48 -3.88 4.90
CA GLU A 40 -7.85 -3.38 4.99
C GLU A 40 -8.72 -3.96 3.86
N MET A 41 -10.00 -4.18 4.16
CA MET A 41 -10.97 -4.63 3.17
C MET A 41 -11.61 -3.42 2.50
N VAL A 42 -11.54 -3.33 1.18
CA VAL A 42 -11.96 -2.15 0.40
C VAL A 42 -13.08 -2.42 -0.61
N ARG A 43 -13.34 -3.68 -0.97
CA ARG A 43 -14.45 -4.13 -1.86
C ARG A 43 -14.70 -3.27 -3.12
N LEU A 44 -13.65 -2.68 -3.69
CA LEU A 44 -13.70 -1.83 -4.88
C LEU A 44 -14.41 -2.49 -6.07
N GLY A 45 -14.29 -3.81 -6.21
CA GLY A 45 -14.95 -4.55 -7.29
C GLY A 45 -16.48 -4.42 -7.31
N GLY A 46 -17.12 -4.17 -6.16
CA GLY A 46 -18.56 -3.94 -6.08
C GLY A 46 -19.01 -2.56 -6.55
N GLY A 47 -18.09 -1.62 -6.70
CA GLY A 47 -18.36 -0.26 -7.16
C GLY A 47 -17.98 0.00 -8.62
N LEU A 48 -17.56 -1.01 -9.37
CA LEU A 48 -17.18 -0.84 -10.78
C LEU A 48 -18.41 -0.82 -11.68
N ASP A 49 -18.53 0.22 -12.51
CA ASP A 49 -19.48 0.27 -13.61
C ASP A 49 -19.02 -0.56 -14.82
N ALA A 50 -19.85 -0.63 -15.87
CA ALA A 50 -19.56 -1.39 -17.08
C ALA A 50 -18.33 -0.87 -17.85
N GLU A 51 -17.95 0.39 -17.61
CA GLU A 51 -16.80 1.08 -18.17
C GLU A 51 -15.55 0.97 -17.29
N GLY A 52 -15.63 0.26 -16.16
CA GLY A 52 -14.53 0.04 -15.23
C GLY A 52 -14.21 1.23 -14.33
N ARG A 53 -15.16 2.15 -14.12
CA ARG A 53 -15.01 3.30 -13.22
C ARG A 53 -15.61 2.96 -11.86
N LEU A 54 -14.95 3.44 -10.81
CA LEU A 54 -15.48 3.30 -9.45
C LEU A 54 -16.57 4.34 -9.21
N ASP A 55 -17.69 3.91 -8.65
CA ASP A 55 -18.73 4.77 -8.08
C ASP A 55 -18.09 5.73 -7.06
N PRO A 56 -18.50 7.02 -7.02
CA PRO A 56 -18.01 7.99 -6.06
C PRO A 56 -18.01 7.51 -4.60
N VAL A 57 -19.01 6.74 -4.18
CA VAL A 57 -19.11 6.19 -2.80
C VAL A 57 -17.98 5.22 -2.47
N VAL A 58 -17.41 4.57 -3.49
CA VAL A 58 -16.30 3.62 -3.35
C VAL A 58 -14.93 4.30 -3.48
N GLN A 59 -14.90 5.55 -3.94
CA GLN A 59 -13.68 6.36 -4.05
C GLN A 59 -13.37 7.21 -2.81
N GLU A 60 -14.37 7.43 -1.93
CA GLU A 60 -14.26 8.21 -0.68
C GLU A 60 -13.79 7.32 0.49
#